data_AF-A0A2M7X5L2-F1
#
_entry.id   AF-A0A2M7X5L2-F1
#
_cell.length_a   1.000
_cell.length_b   1.000
_cell.length_c   1.000
_cell.angle_alpha   90.00
_cell.angle_beta   90.00
_cell.angle_gamma   90.00
#
_symmetry.space_group_name_H-M   'P 1'
#
loop_
_entity.id
_entity.type
_entity.pdbx_description
1 polymer ?
#
loop_
_entity_poly.entity_id
_entity_poly.type
_entity_poly.pdbx_seq_one_letter_code
_entity_poly.pdbx_strand_id
1 'polypeptide(L)' 'SGDIILTSEQGQVIRLKAIAIPTLNRDTLGVILMRLKPEDKVSAVSVFEKEEDNNGAIPD' A
#
# COMPACT_ATOMS: atom_id res chain seq x y z
N SER A 1 -9.68 4.46 5.27
CA SER A 1 -8.65 4.50 4.21
C SER A 1 -7.60 3.46 4.49
N GLY A 2 -7.46 2.45 3.62
CA GLY A 2 -6.52 1.35 3.80
C GLY A 2 -5.07 1.69 3.44
N ASP A 3 -4.19 0.75 3.73
CA ASP A 3 -2.79 0.74 3.34
C ASP A 3 -2.53 -0.33 2.27
N ILE A 4 -1.49 -0.11 1.49
CA ILE A 4 -0.98 -1.07 0.53
C ILE A 4 0.43 -1.46 0.95
N ILE A 5 0.70 -2.75 0.99
CA ILE A 5 2.03 -3.30 1.21
C ILE A 5 2.53 -3.89 -0.10
N LEU A 6 3.73 -3.49 -0.51
CA LEU A 6 4.46 -4.08 -1.63
C LEU A 6 5.69 -4.80 -1.08
N THR A 7 5.91 -6.02 -1.56
CA THR A 7 7.04 -6.86 -1.18
C THR A 7 7.82 -7.26 -2.43
N SER A 8 9.15 -7.25 -2.35
CA SER A 8 10.04 -7.71 -3.40
C SER A 8 10.51 -9.15 -3.20
N GLU A 9 11.04 -9.78 -4.25
CA GLU A 9 11.61 -11.13 -4.19
C GLU A 9 12.85 -11.19 -3.27
N GLN A 10 13.63 -10.11 -3.21
CA GLN A 10 14.81 -10.01 -2.35
C GLN A 10 14.52 -9.43 -0.95
N GLY A 11 13.25 -9.32 -0.57
CA GLY A 11 12.83 -8.97 0.80
C GLY A 11 12.72 -7.48 1.10
N GLN A 12 12.75 -6.60 0.09
CA GLN A 12 12.38 -5.19 0.28
C GLN A 12 10.87 -5.10 0.50
N VAL A 13 10.44 -4.44 1.58
CA VAL A 13 9.01 -4.23 1.89
C VAL A 13 8.75 -2.75 2.06
N ILE A 14 7.70 -2.24 1.42
CA ILE A 14 7.22 -0.87 1.62
C ILE A 14 5.73 -0.85 1.95
N ARG A 15 5.33 0.04 2.85
CA ARG A 15 3.92 0.31 3.20
C ARG A 15 3.58 1.74 2.80
N LEU A 16 2.51 1.87 2.02
CA LEU A 16 2.03 3.15 1.50
C LEU A 16 0.56 3.31 1.90
N LYS A 17 0.15 4.53 2.25
CA LYS A 17 -1.27 4.82 2.43
C LYS A 17 -1.94 4.79 1.06
N ALA A 18 -3.07 4.11 0.91
CA ALA A 18 -3.77 4.04 -0.38
C ALA A 18 -4.17 5.44 -0.89
N ILE A 19 -4.50 6.36 0.02
CA ILE A 19 -4.84 7.76 -0.30
C ILE A 19 -3.67 8.57 -0.88
N ALA A 20 -2.42 8.12 -0.69
CA ALA A 20 -1.26 8.80 -1.25
C ALA A 20 -1.03 8.45 -2.73
N ILE A 21 -1.74 7.43 -3.25
CA ILE A 21 -1.59 6.98 -4.63
C ILE A 21 -2.56 7.78 -5.52
N PRO A 22 -2.06 8.49 -6.54
CA PRO A 22 -2.92 9.26 -7.44
C PRO A 22 -3.82 8.33 -8.25
N THR A 23 -5.09 8.69 -8.35
CA THR A 23 -6.05 8.01 -9.23
C THR A 23 -5.83 8.47 -10.67
N LEU A 24 -5.65 7.51 -11.57
CA LEU A 24 -5.38 7.76 -12.98
C LEU A 24 -6.46 7.10 -13.86
N ASN A 25 -6.58 7.57 -15.10
CA ASN A 25 -7.46 6.95 -16.09
C ASN A 25 -6.96 5.55 -16.49
N ARG A 26 -7.88 4.74 -17.05
CA ARG A 26 -7.62 3.34 -17.41
C ARG A 26 -6.48 3.16 -18.42
N ASP A 27 -6.30 4.12 -19.32
CA ASP A 27 -5.26 4.09 -20.35
C ASP A 27 -4.10 5.02 -19.96
N THR A 28 -3.29 4.58 -19.01
CA THR A 28 -2.12 5.33 -18.51
C THR A 28 -0.95 4.40 -18.18
N LEU A 29 0.26 4.95 -18.08
CA LEU A 29 1.47 4.22 -17.69
C LEU A 29 1.63 4.08 -16.16
N GLY A 30 0.73 4.66 -15.38
CA GLY A 30 0.83 4.64 -13.92
C GLY A 30 1.90 5.57 -13.35
N VAL A 31 2.22 5.35 -12.07
CA VAL A 31 3.30 6.04 -11.34
C VAL A 31 4.21 5.03 -10.66
N ILE A 32 5.44 5.44 -10.35
CA ILE A 32 6.39 4.60 -9.63
C ILE A 32 6.05 4.61 -8.14
N LEU A 33 5.61 3.46 -7.61
CA LEU A 33 5.34 3.27 -6.17
C LEU A 33 6.57 2.78 -5.39
N MET A 34 7.40 1.96 -6.03
CA MET A 34 8.56 1.30 -5.41
C MET A 34 9.75 1.37 -6.37
N ARG A 35 10.92 1.75 -5.87
CA ARG A 35 12.16 1.73 -6.64
C ARG A 35 13.03 0.58 -6.17
N LEU A 36 13.08 -0.47 -6.98
CA LEU A 36 13.76 -1.72 -6.67
C LEU A 36 15.27 -1.59 -6.91
N LYS A 37 16.04 -2.47 -6.25
CA LYS A 37 17.45 -2.65 -6.54
C LYS A 37 17.62 -3.35 -7.90
N PRO A 38 18.82 -3.28 -8.52
CA PRO A 38 19.11 -4.09 -9.70
C PRO A 38 18.80 -5.56 -9.44
N GLU A 39 18.19 -6.22 -10.44
CA GLU A 39 17.79 -7.64 -10.39
C GLU A 39 16.70 -8.00 -9.36
N ASP A 40 16.16 -7.03 -8.64
CA ASP A 40 15.02 -7.23 -7.74
C ASP A 40 13.69 -6.96 -8.45
N LYS A 41 12.63 -7.67 -8.05
CA LYS A 41 11.29 -7.60 -8.65
C LYS A 41 10.23 -7.57 -7.56
N VAL A 42 9.08 -6.94 -7.83
CA VAL A 42 7.92 -7.04 -6.94
C VAL A 42 7.41 -8.48 -6.98
N SER A 43 7.28 -9.10 -5.80
CA SER A 43 6.76 -10.45 -5.64
C SER A 43 5.29 -10.47 -5.22
N ALA A 44 4.87 -9.51 -4.39
CA ALA A 44 3.51 -9.48 -3.85
C ALA A 44 2.99 -8.07 -3.57
N VAL A 45 1.66 -7.93 -3.62
CA VAL A 45 0.89 -6.76 -3.22
C VAL A 45 -0.26 -7.22 -2.31
N SER A 46 -0.45 -6.52 -1.20
CA SER A 46 -1.56 -6.74 -0.28
C SER A 46 -2.20 -5.42 0.13
N VAL A 47 -3.52 -5.41 0.24
CA VAL A 47 -4.30 -4.25 0.72
C VAL A 47 -4.79 -4.56 2.13
N PHE A 48 -4.59 -3.62 3.04
CA PHE A 48 -5.04 -3.69 4.42
C PHE A 48 -6.03 -2.58 4.68
N GLU A 49 -7.25 -2.92 5.05
CA GLU A 49 -8.17 -1.92 5.58
C GLU A 49 -7.76 -1.57 7.00
N LYS A 50 -7.78 -0.29 7.32
CA LYS A 50 -7.59 0.14 8.70
C LYS A 50 -8.89 -0.15 9.43
N GLU A 51 -8.85 -1.03 10.44
CA GLU A 51 -9.99 -1.20 11.35
C GLU A 51 -10.31 0.18 11.96
N GLU A 52 -11.58 0.58 11.89
CA GLU A 52 -12.03 1.76 12.60
C GLU A 52 -11.93 1.47 14.09
N ASP A 53 -11.12 2.26 14.79
CA ASP A 53 -11.01 2.27 16.25
C ASP A 53 -12.39 2.64 16.84
N ASN A 54 -13.31 1.68 16.90
CA ASN A 54 -14.55 1.77 17.66
C ASN A 54 -14.19 1.61 19.14
N ASN A 55 -13.44 2.57 19.68
CA ASN A 55 -13.28 2.69 21.12
C ASN A 55 -14.62 3.21 21.66
N GLY A 56 -15.53 2.27 21.90
CA GLY A 56 -16.78 2.51 22.59
C GLY A 56 -16.46 3.16 23.93
N ALA A 57 -16.60 4.48 23.98
CA ALA A 57 -16.63 5.20 25.23
C ALA A 57 -17.74 4.56 26.06
N ILE A 58 -17.38 3.94 27.17
CA ILE A 58 -18.33 3.53 28.20
C ILE A 58 -18.83 4.84 28.81
N PRO A 59 -20.08 5.25 28.59
CA PRO A 59 -20.63 6.37 29.34
C PRO A 59 -20.78 5.93 30.80
N ASP A 60 -20.51 6.86 31.72
CA ASP A 60 -20.57 6.67 33.18
C ASP A 60 -21.87 6.00 33.66
#